data_AF-A0A5B1QLE7-F1
#
_entry.id   AF-A0A5B1QLE7-F1
#
_cell.length_a   1.000
_cell.length_b   1.000
_cell.length_c   1.000
_cell.angle_alpha   90.00
_cell.angle_beta   90.00
_cell.angle_gamma   90.00
#
_symmetry.space_group_name_H-M   'P 1'
#
loop_
_entity.id
_entity.type
_entity.pdbx_description
1 polymer ?
#
loop_
_entity_poly.entity_id
_entity_poly.type
_entity_poly.pdbx_seq_one_letter_code
_entity_poly.pdbx_strand_id
1 'polypeptide(L)'
;MAVASTPMPSAGPHVKDFGAPFDDSDADVVLRSSDGADFRVYRVILVKASPFFRDMFSMPQPPPAPLTKNSLETEKPGDHSGLPVISVSEDSHTLAALLTLCYPFAEEPVFTSIEAVAAVLAAAKKYDMGRAFKYAAHIFARDPLLTNHPAKAYGIACRYRLEEQSRVAARACLKKPLSLETLDGDMVFIDGQPLHRLWKYHRKCGEEASSLALDFSWVTRRNGEIWSWGTGERCCGATAVTVANNEEWLARTWWKSYMDLAAVKLKQEPCGATVTVHEILVPSFASSKCARCNTVITESLLAFSRCFAQEIERRVDQVRLEIDY
;
A
#
# COMPACT_ATOMS: atom_id res chain seq x y z
N MET A 1 60.90 18.54 -13.27
CA MET A 1 60.54 17.12 -13.47
C MET A 1 59.16 16.90 -12.89
N ALA A 2 58.13 16.89 -13.74
CA ALA A 2 56.75 16.60 -13.35
C ALA A 2 56.47 15.13 -13.69
N VAL A 3 56.14 14.33 -12.67
CA VAL A 3 55.78 12.92 -12.83
C VAL A 3 54.29 12.87 -13.17
N ALA A 4 53.99 12.44 -14.39
CA ALA A 4 52.62 12.21 -14.86
C ALA A 4 52.02 11.01 -14.10
N SER A 5 50.91 11.23 -13.40
CA SER A 5 50.12 10.17 -12.79
C SER A 5 49.25 9.52 -13.87
N THR A 6 49.47 8.23 -14.11
CA THR A 6 48.67 7.39 -15.00
C THR A 6 47.36 7.02 -14.31
N PRO A 7 46.18 7.16 -14.94
CA PRO A 7 44.94 6.68 -14.35
C PRO A 7 44.92 5.13 -14.38
N MET A 8 44.59 4.52 -13.24
CA MET A 8 44.35 3.08 -13.15
C MET A 8 43.15 2.69 -14.03
N PRO A 9 43.17 1.54 -14.70
CA PRO A 9 42.01 1.04 -15.42
C PRO A 9 40.91 0.70 -14.41
N SER A 10 39.71 1.25 -14.61
CA SER A 10 38.52 0.87 -13.85
C SER A 10 38.25 -0.62 -14.08
N ALA A 11 38.26 -1.42 -13.02
CA ALA A 11 37.84 -2.80 -13.06
C ALA A 11 36.43 -2.88 -13.69
N GLY A 12 36.28 -3.65 -14.76
CA GLY A 12 34.97 -3.94 -15.34
C GLY A 12 34.05 -4.62 -14.31
N PRO A 13 32.72 -4.58 -14.49
CA PRO A 13 31.79 -5.22 -13.57
C PRO A 13 32.16 -6.69 -13.40
N HIS A 14 32.46 -7.09 -12.16
CA HIS A 14 32.63 -8.50 -11.79
C HIS A 14 31.27 -9.19 -11.96
N VAL A 15 31.13 -9.95 -13.04
CA VAL A 15 29.98 -10.85 -13.26
C VAL A 15 29.93 -11.85 -12.12
N LYS A 16 28.78 -11.95 -11.45
CA LYS A 16 28.56 -12.85 -10.31
C LYS A 16 27.41 -13.80 -10.63
N ASP A 17 27.64 -15.11 -10.56
CA ASP A 17 26.54 -16.08 -10.61
C ASP A 17 25.57 -15.82 -9.44
N PHE A 18 24.27 -15.79 -9.70
CA PHE A 18 23.26 -15.57 -8.65
C PHE A 18 23.24 -16.73 -7.64
N GLY A 19 23.43 -17.97 -8.12
CA GLY A 19 23.37 -19.20 -7.34
C GLY A 19 21.98 -19.85 -7.35
N ALA A 20 21.82 -20.90 -6.54
CA ALA A 20 20.55 -21.62 -6.41
C ALA A 20 19.37 -20.68 -6.09
N PRO A 21 18.19 -20.89 -6.71
CA PRO A 21 17.83 -22.00 -7.60
C PRO A 21 18.08 -21.72 -9.10
N PHE A 22 18.95 -20.76 -9.44
CA PHE A 22 19.23 -20.33 -10.83
C PHE A 22 20.67 -20.65 -11.26
N ASP A 23 21.20 -21.78 -10.81
CA ASP A 23 22.56 -22.27 -11.07
C ASP A 23 22.60 -23.62 -11.81
N ASP A 24 21.47 -24.04 -12.40
CA ASP A 24 21.35 -25.29 -13.15
C ASP A 24 22.41 -25.40 -14.27
N SER A 25 23.12 -26.54 -14.29
CA SER A 25 24.21 -26.78 -15.23
C SER A 25 23.73 -27.06 -16.66
N ASP A 26 22.47 -27.46 -16.84
CA ASP A 26 21.85 -27.79 -18.13
C ASP A 26 20.96 -26.66 -18.68
N ALA A 27 21.02 -25.46 -18.07
CA ALA A 27 20.37 -24.27 -18.60
C ALA A 27 20.86 -23.92 -20.02
N ASP A 28 19.96 -23.41 -20.86
CA ASP A 28 20.23 -23.10 -22.28
C ASP A 28 20.33 -21.60 -22.58
N VAL A 29 20.16 -20.74 -21.58
CA VAL A 29 20.30 -19.28 -21.69
C VAL A 29 20.64 -18.65 -20.33
N VAL A 30 21.35 -17.52 -20.36
CA VAL A 30 21.65 -16.71 -19.17
C VAL A 30 20.93 -15.38 -19.26
N LEU A 31 20.16 -15.02 -18.23
CA LEU A 31 19.70 -13.64 -18.04
C LEU A 31 20.67 -12.92 -17.11
N ARG A 32 21.17 -11.76 -17.53
CA ARG A 32 22.06 -10.91 -16.72
C ARG A 32 21.29 -9.70 -16.21
N SER A 33 21.19 -9.56 -14.89
CA SER A 33 20.56 -8.42 -14.24
C SER A 33 21.37 -7.13 -14.43
N SER A 34 20.75 -5.98 -14.14
CA SER A 34 21.41 -4.67 -14.28
C SER A 34 22.55 -4.44 -13.27
N ASP A 35 22.52 -5.14 -12.13
CA ASP A 35 23.57 -5.18 -11.12
C ASP A 35 24.60 -6.30 -11.36
N GLY A 36 24.54 -6.98 -12.51
CA GLY A 36 25.59 -7.89 -12.99
C GLY A 36 25.51 -9.32 -12.45
N ALA A 37 24.36 -9.73 -11.92
CA ALA A 37 24.12 -11.11 -11.50
C ALA A 37 23.60 -11.96 -12.68
N ASP A 38 24.18 -13.14 -12.84
CA ASP A 38 23.82 -14.10 -13.89
C ASP A 38 22.86 -15.17 -13.38
N PHE A 39 21.76 -15.35 -14.10
CA PHE A 39 20.71 -16.32 -13.84
C PHE A 39 20.70 -17.37 -14.94
N ARG A 40 20.99 -18.62 -14.59
CA ARG A 40 20.90 -19.75 -15.51
C ARG A 40 19.46 -20.23 -15.58
N VAL A 41 18.86 -20.11 -16.75
CA VAL A 41 17.42 -20.36 -16.94
C VAL A 41 17.17 -21.11 -18.25
N TYR A 42 15.96 -21.66 -18.38
CA TYR A 42 15.52 -22.36 -19.58
C TYR A 42 14.66 -21.47 -20.48
N ARG A 43 15.05 -21.38 -21.75
CA ARG A 43 14.36 -20.68 -22.83
C ARG A 43 12.91 -21.15 -22.96
N VAL A 44 12.66 -22.46 -22.84
CA VAL A 44 11.30 -23.01 -22.94
C VAL A 44 10.36 -22.43 -21.89
N ILE A 45 10.84 -22.19 -20.66
CA ILE A 45 10.03 -21.60 -19.59
C ILE A 45 9.75 -20.12 -19.93
N LEU A 46 10.78 -19.36 -20.32
CA LEU A 46 10.61 -17.96 -20.73
C LEU A 46 9.61 -17.81 -21.89
N VAL A 47 9.73 -18.61 -22.95
CA VAL A 47 8.84 -18.60 -24.12
C VAL A 47 7.38 -18.95 -23.77
N LYS A 48 7.18 -19.84 -22.79
CA LYS A 48 5.84 -20.22 -22.31
C LYS A 48 5.25 -19.19 -21.36
N ALA A 49 6.08 -18.54 -20.55
CA ALA A 49 5.66 -17.52 -19.60
C ALA A 49 5.44 -16.15 -20.24
N SER A 50 6.13 -15.84 -21.35
CA SER A 50 6.22 -14.50 -21.93
C SER A 50 6.16 -14.52 -23.46
N PRO A 51 5.14 -13.87 -24.07
CA PRO A 51 5.13 -13.57 -25.50
C PRO A 51 6.32 -12.72 -25.94
N PHE A 52 6.74 -11.75 -25.12
CA PHE A 52 7.93 -10.93 -25.42
C PHE A 52 9.18 -11.81 -25.65
N PHE A 53 9.47 -12.74 -24.74
CA PHE A 53 10.63 -13.61 -24.88
C PHE A 53 10.45 -14.57 -26.07
N ARG A 54 9.24 -15.07 -26.33
CA ARG A 54 8.94 -15.87 -27.51
C ARG A 54 9.31 -15.15 -28.81
N ASP A 55 8.86 -13.92 -28.96
CA ASP A 55 9.13 -13.13 -30.15
C ASP A 55 10.63 -12.83 -30.25
N MET A 56 11.26 -12.44 -29.15
CA MET A 56 12.70 -12.18 -29.10
C MET A 56 13.54 -13.39 -29.53
N PHE A 57 13.22 -14.59 -29.05
CA PHE A 57 13.92 -15.82 -29.43
C PHE A 57 13.63 -16.29 -30.87
N SER A 58 12.53 -15.80 -31.49
CA SER A 58 12.19 -16.12 -32.88
C SER A 58 12.93 -15.27 -33.91
N MET A 59 13.53 -14.15 -33.47
CA MET A 59 14.27 -13.25 -34.36
C MET A 59 15.58 -13.89 -34.87
N PRO A 60 15.96 -13.68 -36.15
CA PRO A 60 17.25 -14.12 -36.67
C PRO A 60 18.40 -13.50 -35.87
N GLN A 61 19.28 -14.34 -35.32
CA GLN A 61 20.49 -13.87 -34.65
C GLN A 61 21.56 -13.52 -35.69
N PRO A 62 22.36 -12.45 -35.47
CA PRO A 62 23.52 -12.17 -36.32
C PRO A 62 24.46 -13.38 -36.35
N PRO A 63 25.11 -13.68 -37.49
CA PRO A 63 26.10 -14.75 -37.53
C PRO A 63 27.21 -14.45 -36.50
N PRO A 64 27.71 -15.48 -35.79
CA PRO A 64 28.74 -15.30 -34.77
C PRO A 64 29.97 -14.63 -35.40
N ALA A 65 30.43 -13.55 -34.79
CA ALA A 65 31.67 -12.89 -35.20
C ALA A 65 32.81 -13.90 -35.14
N PRO A 66 33.70 -13.96 -36.16
CA PRO A 66 34.78 -14.92 -36.18
C PRO A 66 35.66 -14.75 -34.94
N LEU A 67 35.80 -15.83 -34.18
CA LEU A 67 36.69 -15.92 -33.02
C LEU A 67 38.12 -15.56 -33.45
N THR A 68 38.54 -14.33 -33.22
CA THR A 68 39.96 -13.97 -33.22
C THR A 68 40.60 -14.67 -32.02
N LYS A 69 41.17 -15.84 -32.27
CA LYS A 69 42.05 -16.59 -31.37
C LYS A 69 43.28 -15.74 -31.03
N ASN A 70 43.19 -14.78 -30.12
CA ASN A 70 44.36 -14.02 -29.67
C ASN A 70 44.27 -13.48 -28.24
N SER A 71 43.67 -14.24 -27.32
CA SER A 71 43.83 -13.97 -25.89
C SER A 71 44.08 -15.28 -25.16
N LEU A 72 45.36 -15.56 -24.88
CA LEU A 72 45.75 -16.48 -23.81
C LEU A 72 45.43 -15.78 -22.48
N GLU A 73 44.29 -16.09 -21.87
CA GLU A 73 44.05 -15.79 -20.46
C GLU A 73 43.36 -16.99 -19.80
N THR A 74 44.16 -17.74 -19.04
CA THR A 74 43.82 -18.60 -17.90
C THR A 74 42.36 -19.02 -17.73
N GLU A 75 42.07 -20.26 -18.11
CA GLU A 75 40.88 -21.01 -17.76
C GLU A 75 40.69 -21.00 -16.22
N LYS A 76 39.69 -20.25 -15.75
CA LYS A 76 39.10 -20.45 -14.42
C LYS A 76 37.97 -21.48 -14.55
N PRO A 77 37.80 -22.40 -13.59
CA PRO A 77 36.64 -23.30 -13.58
C PRO A 77 35.37 -22.49 -13.27
N GLY A 78 34.66 -22.14 -14.33
CA GLY A 78 33.41 -21.35 -14.33
C GLY A 78 33.06 -20.85 -15.74
N ASP A 79 33.55 -21.53 -16.77
CA ASP A 79 33.57 -21.07 -18.15
C ASP A 79 32.13 -20.97 -18.71
N HIS A 80 31.67 -19.75 -18.97
CA HIS A 80 30.45 -19.47 -19.74
C HIS A 80 30.67 -19.77 -21.23
N SER A 81 31.17 -20.96 -21.56
CA SER A 81 31.61 -21.32 -22.90
C SER A 81 30.43 -21.61 -23.83
N GLY A 82 29.68 -20.57 -24.21
CA GLY A 82 28.81 -20.59 -25.39
C GLY A 82 27.31 -20.41 -25.15
N LEU A 83 26.83 -20.23 -23.91
CA LEU A 83 25.42 -19.90 -23.69
C LEU A 83 25.12 -18.45 -24.11
N PRO A 84 23.99 -18.18 -24.78
CA PRO A 84 23.55 -16.83 -25.07
C PRO A 84 23.24 -16.08 -23.77
N VAL A 85 23.83 -14.89 -23.61
CA VAL A 85 23.61 -13.99 -22.46
C VAL A 85 22.69 -12.85 -22.91
N ILE A 86 21.59 -12.64 -22.18
CA ILE A 86 20.64 -11.55 -22.43
C ILE A 86 20.64 -10.62 -21.22
N SER A 87 21.09 -9.38 -21.44
CA SER A 87 21.01 -8.34 -20.40
C SER A 87 19.58 -7.83 -20.24
N VAL A 88 19.14 -7.71 -18.99
CA VAL A 88 17.85 -7.12 -18.60
C VAL A 88 18.07 -5.88 -17.73
N SER A 89 17.05 -5.05 -17.53
CA SER A 89 17.20 -3.80 -16.76
C SER A 89 16.88 -3.96 -15.27
N GLU A 90 16.24 -5.06 -14.91
CA GLU A 90 15.84 -5.41 -13.56
C GLU A 90 17.08 -5.80 -12.74
N ASP A 91 17.11 -5.40 -11.48
CA ASP A 91 18.12 -5.85 -10.53
C ASP A 91 17.93 -7.34 -10.18
N SER A 92 18.95 -7.92 -9.55
CA SER A 92 18.97 -9.34 -9.18
C SER A 92 17.78 -9.76 -8.32
N HIS A 93 17.34 -8.93 -7.36
CA HIS A 93 16.22 -9.27 -6.48
C HIS A 93 14.88 -9.30 -7.23
N THR A 94 14.62 -8.29 -8.08
CA THR A 94 13.41 -8.20 -8.89
C THR A 94 13.35 -9.34 -9.90
N LEU A 95 14.48 -9.61 -10.56
CA LEU A 95 14.59 -10.68 -11.56
C LEU A 95 14.39 -12.06 -10.90
N ALA A 96 15.02 -12.31 -9.76
CA ALA A 96 14.83 -13.55 -9.00
C ALA A 96 13.36 -13.78 -8.65
N ALA A 97 12.71 -12.78 -8.05
CA ALA A 97 11.30 -12.88 -7.66
C ALA A 97 10.38 -13.11 -8.88
N LEU A 98 10.62 -12.40 -9.99
CA LEU A 98 9.86 -12.60 -11.23
C LEU A 98 10.02 -14.01 -11.80
N LEU A 99 11.26 -14.52 -11.85
CA LEU A 99 11.55 -15.85 -12.35
C LEU A 99 10.97 -16.93 -11.43
N THR A 100 11.04 -16.78 -10.11
CA THR A 100 10.40 -17.70 -9.15
C THR A 100 8.90 -17.84 -9.42
N LEU A 101 8.20 -16.77 -9.82
CA LEU A 101 6.78 -16.84 -10.20
C LEU A 101 6.50 -17.60 -11.52
N CYS A 102 7.53 -17.80 -12.34
CA CYS A 102 7.45 -18.50 -13.62
C CYS A 102 7.86 -19.97 -13.51
N TYR A 103 8.71 -20.30 -12.55
CA TYR A 103 9.25 -21.63 -12.33
C TYR A 103 8.39 -22.43 -11.34
N PRO A 104 8.33 -23.77 -11.48
CA PRO A 104 7.58 -24.62 -10.58
C PRO A 104 8.35 -24.89 -9.27
N PHE A 105 8.89 -23.85 -8.64
CA PHE A 105 9.55 -23.98 -7.34
C PHE A 105 8.51 -24.14 -6.22
N ALA A 106 8.90 -24.78 -5.13
CA ALA A 106 8.02 -25.00 -3.98
C ALA A 106 7.75 -23.72 -3.18
N GLU A 107 8.66 -22.75 -3.24
CA GLU A 107 8.61 -21.51 -2.46
C GLU A 107 8.10 -20.35 -3.31
N GLU A 108 7.20 -19.54 -2.73
CA GLU A 108 6.76 -18.27 -3.31
C GLU A 108 7.77 -17.16 -2.98
N PRO A 109 7.92 -16.12 -3.83
CA PRO A 109 8.79 -15.00 -3.50
C PRO A 109 8.23 -14.22 -2.31
N VAL A 110 9.10 -13.90 -1.36
CA VAL A 110 8.78 -13.03 -0.23
C VAL A 110 9.12 -11.59 -0.60
N PHE A 111 8.12 -10.71 -0.58
CA PHE A 111 8.35 -9.29 -0.76
C PHE A 111 8.63 -8.61 0.58
N THR A 112 9.72 -7.87 0.66
CA THR A 112 10.13 -7.14 1.86
C THR A 112 9.61 -5.71 1.90
N SER A 113 9.11 -5.20 0.76
CA SER A 113 8.59 -3.84 0.64
C SER A 113 7.57 -3.71 -0.50
N ILE A 114 6.81 -2.60 -0.48
CA ILE A 114 5.85 -2.28 -1.54
C ILE A 114 6.56 -1.99 -2.86
N GLU A 115 7.75 -1.39 -2.77
CA GLU A 115 8.60 -1.08 -3.91
C GLU A 115 9.06 -2.36 -4.61
N ALA A 116 9.39 -3.41 -3.86
CA ALA A 116 9.76 -4.72 -4.42
C ALA A 116 8.60 -5.35 -5.20
N VAL A 117 7.38 -5.30 -4.66
CA VAL A 117 6.18 -5.76 -5.37
C VAL A 117 5.96 -4.94 -6.64
N ALA A 118 6.08 -3.61 -6.56
CA ALA A 118 5.88 -2.72 -7.69
C ALA A 118 6.91 -2.95 -8.81
N ALA A 119 8.16 -3.27 -8.46
CA ALA A 119 9.21 -3.60 -9.40
C ALA A 119 8.90 -4.92 -10.14
N VAL A 120 8.43 -5.95 -9.42
CA VAL A 120 8.02 -7.22 -10.06
C VAL A 120 6.78 -7.06 -10.93
N LEU A 121 5.78 -6.27 -10.50
CA LEU A 121 4.62 -5.93 -11.34
C LEU A 121 5.05 -5.17 -12.60
N ALA A 122 6.02 -4.25 -12.49
CA ALA A 122 6.59 -3.52 -13.64
C ALA A 122 7.23 -4.49 -14.63
N ALA A 123 8.11 -5.36 -14.14
CA ALA A 123 8.86 -6.30 -14.95
C ALA A 123 7.93 -7.35 -15.58
N ALA A 124 6.98 -7.89 -14.83
CA ALA A 124 5.99 -8.83 -15.35
C ALA A 124 5.15 -8.20 -16.46
N LYS A 125 4.77 -6.92 -16.34
CA LYS A 125 4.06 -6.20 -17.40
C LYS A 125 4.96 -5.92 -18.61
N LYS A 126 6.19 -5.48 -18.37
CA LYS A 126 7.19 -5.19 -19.42
C LYS A 126 7.48 -6.41 -20.29
N TYR A 127 7.63 -7.58 -19.66
CA TYR A 127 7.89 -8.84 -20.34
C TYR A 127 6.63 -9.60 -20.71
N ASP A 128 5.44 -9.00 -20.58
CA ASP A 128 4.15 -9.64 -20.89
C ASP A 128 3.97 -11.02 -20.20
N MET A 129 4.45 -11.14 -18.97
CA MET A 129 4.34 -12.34 -18.13
C MET A 129 3.02 -12.34 -17.36
N GLY A 130 1.91 -12.52 -18.07
CA GLY A 130 0.56 -12.37 -17.50
C GLY A 130 0.27 -13.27 -16.28
N ARG A 131 0.84 -14.48 -16.22
CA ARG A 131 0.71 -15.35 -15.03
C ARG A 131 1.45 -14.76 -13.84
N ALA A 132 2.74 -14.42 -13.99
CA ALA A 132 3.54 -13.83 -12.93
C ALA A 132 2.92 -12.52 -12.41
N PHE A 133 2.41 -11.67 -13.31
CA PHE A 133 1.70 -10.45 -12.94
C PHE A 133 0.49 -10.74 -12.03
N LYS A 134 -0.35 -11.72 -12.40
CA LYS A 134 -1.53 -12.09 -11.58
C LYS A 134 -1.13 -12.62 -10.20
N TYR A 135 -0.08 -13.45 -10.12
CA TYR A 135 0.40 -13.95 -8.83
C TYR A 135 0.99 -12.83 -7.96
N ALA A 136 1.83 -11.96 -8.52
CA ALA A 136 2.36 -10.81 -7.80
C ALA A 136 1.24 -9.89 -7.28
N ALA A 137 0.22 -9.62 -8.11
CA ALA A 137 -0.95 -8.84 -7.70
C ALA A 137 -1.76 -9.53 -6.58
N HIS A 138 -1.86 -10.86 -6.61
CA HIS A 138 -2.54 -11.64 -5.57
C HIS A 138 -1.78 -11.66 -4.25
N ILE A 139 -0.45 -11.73 -4.29
CA ILE A 139 0.40 -11.59 -3.11
C ILE A 139 0.23 -10.18 -2.54
N PHE A 140 0.32 -9.16 -3.40
CA PHE A 140 0.09 -7.76 -3.01
C PHE A 140 -1.27 -7.54 -2.33
N ALA A 141 -2.33 -8.20 -2.81
CA ALA A 141 -3.67 -8.11 -2.26
C ALA A 141 -3.79 -8.60 -0.81
N ARG A 142 -2.90 -9.50 -0.39
CA ARG A 142 -2.91 -10.13 0.93
C ARG A 142 -1.88 -9.54 1.88
N ASP A 143 -1.06 -8.64 1.37
CA ASP A 143 0.09 -8.14 2.10
C ASP A 143 -0.33 -7.05 3.10
N PRO A 144 0.05 -7.16 4.40
CA PRO A 144 -0.14 -6.10 5.38
C PRO A 144 0.40 -4.74 4.93
N LEU A 145 1.37 -4.73 4.02
CA LEU A 145 1.95 -3.56 3.39
C LEU A 145 0.89 -2.59 2.81
N LEU A 146 -0.25 -3.09 2.30
CA LEU A 146 -1.36 -2.24 1.81
C LEU A 146 -1.86 -1.24 2.87
N THR A 147 -1.78 -1.64 4.14
CA THR A 147 -2.26 -0.82 5.26
C THR A 147 -1.15 -0.05 5.97
N ASN A 148 0.11 -0.45 5.80
CA ASN A 148 1.28 0.21 6.39
C ASN A 148 1.66 1.49 5.60
N HIS A 149 1.61 1.44 4.26
CA HIS A 149 1.87 2.57 3.38
C HIS A 149 0.73 2.77 2.38
N PRO A 150 -0.47 3.16 2.84
CA PRO A 150 -1.68 3.10 2.03
C PRO A 150 -1.65 4.06 0.83
N ALA A 151 -0.99 5.21 0.93
CA ALA A 151 -0.85 6.15 -0.19
C ALA A 151 0.03 5.57 -1.31
N LYS A 152 1.22 5.02 -0.99
CA LYS A 152 2.06 4.31 -1.97
C LYS A 152 1.32 3.14 -2.60
N ALA A 153 0.68 2.32 -1.77
CA ALA A 153 -0.06 1.15 -2.19
C ALA A 153 -1.19 1.52 -3.17
N TYR A 154 -1.91 2.60 -2.89
CA TYR A 154 -2.95 3.13 -3.76
C TYR A 154 -2.39 3.55 -5.12
N GLY A 155 -1.27 4.30 -5.14
CA GLY A 155 -0.62 4.72 -6.37
C GLY A 155 -0.19 3.54 -7.26
N ILE A 156 0.46 2.54 -6.66
CA ILE A 156 0.89 1.32 -7.35
C ILE A 156 -0.31 0.52 -7.86
N ALA A 157 -1.33 0.32 -7.03
CA ALA A 157 -2.55 -0.35 -7.43
C ALA A 157 -3.23 0.35 -8.62
N CYS A 158 -3.30 1.69 -8.61
CA CYS A 158 -3.85 2.46 -9.73
C CYS A 158 -3.02 2.30 -11.00
N ARG A 159 -1.69 2.40 -10.90
CA ARG A 159 -0.77 2.29 -12.05
C ARG A 159 -0.89 0.94 -12.76
N TYR A 160 -1.12 -0.12 -11.99
CA TYR A 160 -1.28 -1.48 -12.49
C TYR A 160 -2.73 -1.91 -12.68
N ARG A 161 -3.70 -1.00 -12.54
CA ARG A 161 -5.14 -1.24 -12.73
C ARG A 161 -5.70 -2.35 -11.81
N LEU A 162 -5.21 -2.40 -10.58
CA LEU A 162 -5.61 -3.34 -9.54
C LEU A 162 -6.75 -2.74 -8.72
N GLU A 163 -7.98 -2.82 -9.26
CA GLU A 163 -9.14 -2.08 -8.74
C GLU A 163 -9.44 -2.34 -7.25
N GLU A 164 -9.54 -3.60 -6.87
CA GLU A 164 -9.83 -3.99 -5.48
C GLU A 164 -8.76 -3.46 -4.52
N GLN A 165 -7.49 -3.59 -4.89
CA GLN A 165 -6.36 -3.11 -4.09
C GLN A 165 -6.35 -1.57 -4.01
N SER A 166 -6.73 -0.88 -5.08
CA SER A 166 -6.92 0.58 -5.05
C SER A 166 -8.01 0.98 -4.05
N ARG A 167 -9.14 0.25 -3.99
CA ARG A 167 -10.23 0.53 -3.03
C ARG A 167 -9.77 0.31 -1.59
N VAL A 168 -9.10 -0.82 -1.32
CA VAL A 168 -8.59 -1.16 0.01
C VAL A 168 -7.56 -0.12 0.49
N ALA A 169 -6.60 0.23 -0.36
CA ALA A 169 -5.56 1.20 -0.03
C ALA A 169 -6.13 2.61 0.17
N ALA A 170 -7.05 3.06 -0.70
CA ALA A 170 -7.72 4.36 -0.55
C ALA A 170 -8.50 4.46 0.76
N ARG A 171 -9.19 3.38 1.16
CA ARG A 171 -9.88 3.30 2.44
C ARG A 171 -8.90 3.39 3.61
N ALA A 172 -7.76 2.73 3.53
CA ALA A 172 -6.73 2.80 4.57
C ALA A 172 -6.13 4.20 4.72
N CYS A 173 -6.10 5.03 3.65
CA CYS A 173 -5.69 6.43 3.72
C CYS A 173 -6.59 7.29 4.63
N LEU A 174 -7.83 6.88 4.91
CA LEU A 174 -8.75 7.65 5.76
C LEU A 174 -8.31 7.75 7.23
N LYS A 175 -7.38 6.90 7.66
CA LYS A 175 -6.87 6.87 9.04
C LYS A 175 -5.94 8.04 9.39
N LYS A 176 -5.50 8.80 8.39
CA LYS A 176 -4.61 9.95 8.55
C LYS A 176 -5.14 11.14 7.74
N PRO A 177 -4.75 12.37 8.09
CA PRO A 177 -4.96 13.52 7.21
C PRO A 177 -4.36 13.25 5.83
N LEU A 178 -5.01 13.73 4.79
CA LEU A 178 -4.51 13.67 3.42
C LEU A 178 -4.01 15.05 3.00
N SER A 179 -2.80 15.39 3.44
CA SER A 179 -2.08 16.62 3.11
C SER A 179 -0.76 16.33 2.39
N LEU A 180 -0.14 17.36 1.80
CA LEU A 180 1.16 17.21 1.14
C LEU A 180 2.24 16.77 2.13
N GLU A 181 2.19 17.27 3.37
CA GLU A 181 3.12 16.90 4.44
C GLU A 181 2.96 15.44 4.87
N THR A 182 1.73 14.91 4.85
CA THR A 182 1.49 13.49 5.18
C THR A 182 1.82 12.53 4.05
N LEU A 183 1.73 13.00 2.80
CA LEU A 183 2.06 12.21 1.63
C LEU A 183 3.58 12.17 1.41
N ASP A 184 4.26 13.31 1.54
CA ASP A 184 5.72 13.43 1.46
C ASP A 184 6.32 12.58 0.31
N GLY A 185 7.20 11.63 0.63
CA GLY A 185 7.84 10.72 -0.33
C GLY A 185 6.89 9.74 -1.03
N ASP A 186 5.66 9.56 -0.56
CA ASP A 186 4.68 8.65 -1.18
C ASP A 186 4.11 9.23 -2.48
N MET A 187 4.18 10.56 -2.65
CA MET A 187 3.59 11.25 -3.79
C MET A 187 4.19 10.81 -5.13
N VAL A 188 5.46 10.41 -5.17
CA VAL A 188 6.13 9.90 -6.39
C VAL A 188 5.47 8.63 -6.95
N PHE A 189 4.74 7.89 -6.12
CA PHE A 189 4.07 6.66 -6.52
C PHE A 189 2.66 6.89 -7.05
N ILE A 190 2.10 8.09 -6.90
CA ILE A 190 0.72 8.39 -7.25
C ILE A 190 0.68 9.38 -8.41
N ASP A 191 0.18 8.93 -9.56
CA ASP A 191 -0.02 9.82 -10.69
C ASP A 191 -1.10 10.88 -10.37
N GLY A 192 -1.06 12.04 -11.05
CA GLY A 192 -1.91 13.19 -10.69
C GLY A 192 -3.43 12.91 -10.72
N GLN A 193 -3.91 12.12 -11.68
CA GLN A 193 -5.32 11.73 -11.76
C GLN A 193 -5.74 10.81 -10.60
N PRO A 194 -5.06 9.68 -10.32
CA PRO A 194 -5.25 8.92 -9.08
C PRO A 194 -5.23 9.77 -7.80
N LEU A 195 -4.27 10.69 -7.66
CA LEU A 195 -4.15 11.55 -6.49
C LEU A 195 -5.39 12.44 -6.31
N HIS A 196 -5.84 13.08 -7.38
CA HIS A 196 -7.04 13.91 -7.36
C HIS A 196 -8.30 13.10 -7.00
N ARG A 197 -8.43 11.86 -7.49
CA ARG A 197 -9.52 10.95 -7.10
C ARG A 197 -9.47 10.57 -5.62
N LEU A 198 -8.29 10.23 -5.11
CA LEU A 198 -8.08 9.92 -3.70
C LEU A 198 -8.44 11.13 -2.81
N TRP A 199 -8.03 12.33 -3.23
CA TRP A 199 -8.37 13.57 -2.52
C TRP A 199 -9.87 13.83 -2.47
N LYS A 200 -10.58 13.70 -3.61
CA LYS A 200 -12.05 13.84 -3.64
C LYS A 200 -12.74 12.80 -2.75
N TYR A 201 -12.29 11.55 -2.83
CA TYR A 201 -12.82 10.46 -2.02
C TYR A 201 -12.63 10.71 -0.53
N HIS A 202 -11.42 11.04 -0.10
CA HIS A 202 -11.08 11.33 1.30
C HIS A 202 -11.92 12.50 1.83
N ARG A 203 -12.00 13.61 1.07
CA ARG A 203 -12.82 14.77 1.44
C ARG A 203 -14.29 14.42 1.63
N LYS A 204 -14.88 13.64 0.70
CA LYS A 204 -16.27 13.20 0.80
C LYS A 204 -16.50 12.30 2.01
N CYS A 205 -15.58 11.39 2.31
CA CYS A 205 -15.63 10.59 3.53
C CYS A 205 -15.55 11.47 4.79
N GLY A 206 -14.69 12.48 4.78
CA GLY A 206 -14.56 13.50 5.83
C GLY A 206 -15.86 14.26 6.09
N GLU A 207 -16.53 14.70 5.03
CA GLU A 207 -17.82 15.40 5.10
C GLU A 207 -18.91 14.50 5.68
N GLU A 208 -19.04 13.27 5.18
CA GLU A 208 -20.03 12.29 5.65
C GLU A 208 -19.79 11.89 7.12
N ALA A 209 -18.55 11.56 7.48
CA ALA A 209 -18.20 11.17 8.85
C ALA A 209 -18.39 12.34 9.84
N SER A 210 -17.95 13.55 9.46
CA SER A 210 -18.15 14.76 10.27
C SER A 210 -19.63 15.11 10.43
N SER A 211 -20.48 14.83 9.44
CA SER A 211 -21.91 15.16 9.52
C SER A 211 -22.62 14.42 10.66
N LEU A 212 -22.22 13.18 10.95
CA LEU A 212 -22.76 12.38 12.05
C LEU A 212 -22.48 12.99 13.44
N ALA A 213 -21.48 13.88 13.52
CA ALA A 213 -21.15 14.60 14.74
C ALA A 213 -21.99 15.89 14.93
N LEU A 214 -22.75 16.28 13.91
CA LEU A 214 -23.53 17.52 13.86
C LEU A 214 -25.03 17.25 13.72
N ASP A 215 -25.39 16.17 13.01
CA ASP A 215 -26.75 15.63 12.91
C ASP A 215 -26.84 14.32 13.71
N PHE A 216 -27.71 14.31 14.72
CA PHE A 216 -27.89 13.18 15.63
C PHE A 216 -29.09 12.30 15.28
N SER A 217 -29.67 12.47 14.09
CA SER A 217 -30.81 11.68 13.59
C SER A 217 -30.56 10.17 13.53
N TRP A 218 -29.30 9.72 13.59
CA TRP A 218 -28.88 8.32 13.65
C TRP A 218 -28.84 7.76 15.08
N VAL A 219 -28.84 8.61 16.09
CA VAL A 219 -28.66 8.22 17.49
C VAL A 219 -29.95 7.64 18.04
N THR A 220 -29.88 6.39 18.51
CA THR A 220 -31.01 5.67 19.11
C THR A 220 -30.75 5.33 20.58
N ARG A 221 -31.80 4.88 21.28
CA ARG A 221 -31.74 4.40 22.66
C ARG A 221 -30.85 3.16 22.78
N ARG A 222 -30.09 3.05 23.87
CA ARG A 222 -29.29 1.86 24.18
C ARG A 222 -30.12 0.91 25.02
N ASN A 223 -30.43 -0.29 24.51
CA ASN A 223 -31.27 -1.28 25.21
C ASN A 223 -32.64 -0.72 25.65
N GLY A 224 -33.24 0.19 24.87
CA GLY A 224 -34.51 0.85 25.20
C GLY A 224 -34.39 2.05 26.14
N GLU A 225 -33.21 2.35 26.66
CA GLU A 225 -32.96 3.46 27.58
C GLU A 225 -32.27 4.65 26.88
N ILE A 226 -32.57 5.86 27.37
CA ILE A 226 -31.87 7.09 26.96
C ILE A 226 -30.45 7.01 27.51
N TRP A 227 -29.46 7.38 26.69
CA TRP A 227 -28.08 7.44 27.13
C TRP A 227 -27.91 8.38 28.32
N SER A 228 -27.00 8.05 29.24
CA SER A 228 -26.72 8.90 30.41
C SER A 228 -26.26 10.32 30.04
N TRP A 229 -25.71 10.52 28.84
CA TRP A 229 -25.39 11.84 28.33
C TRP A 229 -26.63 12.67 27.91
N GLY A 230 -27.76 12.04 27.61
CA GLY A 230 -29.00 12.68 27.12
C GLY A 230 -30.02 13.05 28.20
N THR A 231 -29.70 12.84 29.48
CA THR A 231 -30.59 13.09 30.64
C THR A 231 -30.13 14.28 31.48
N GLY A 232 -29.73 15.38 30.84
CA GLY A 232 -28.99 16.51 31.43
C GLY A 232 -29.63 17.32 32.58
N GLU A 233 -30.79 16.92 33.11
CA GLU A 233 -31.67 17.80 33.89
C GLU A 233 -31.20 18.22 35.30
N ARG A 234 -30.09 17.72 35.86
CA ARG A 234 -29.92 17.81 37.34
C ARG A 234 -28.55 18.17 37.89
N CYS A 235 -27.58 18.60 37.07
CA CYS A 235 -26.27 18.96 37.64
C CYS A 235 -25.32 19.84 36.81
N CYS A 236 -25.52 19.98 35.50
CA CYS A 236 -24.65 20.76 34.61
C CYS A 236 -25.49 21.45 33.52
N GLY A 237 -24.87 22.37 32.77
CA GLY A 237 -25.45 22.87 31.53
C GLY A 237 -25.80 21.73 30.58
N ALA A 238 -26.92 21.88 29.88
CA ALA A 238 -27.39 20.94 28.88
C ALA A 238 -27.88 21.69 27.65
N THR A 239 -27.79 21.05 26.49
CA THR A 239 -28.26 21.57 25.21
C THR A 239 -29.31 20.61 24.67
N ALA A 240 -30.45 21.14 24.25
CA ALA A 240 -31.46 20.35 23.57
C ALA A 240 -30.90 19.86 22.23
N VAL A 241 -31.05 18.56 21.96
CA VAL A 241 -30.66 17.93 20.70
C VAL A 241 -31.80 17.05 20.21
N THR A 242 -32.03 17.05 18.90
CA THR A 242 -32.98 16.14 18.26
C THR A 242 -32.23 14.90 17.80
N VAL A 243 -32.71 13.72 18.21
CA VAL A 243 -32.14 12.42 17.84
C VAL A 243 -33.08 11.64 16.92
N ALA A 244 -32.81 10.34 16.69
CA ALA A 244 -33.69 9.49 15.89
C ALA A 244 -35.15 9.54 16.38
N ASN A 245 -36.09 9.33 15.45
CA ASN A 245 -37.54 9.39 15.69
C ASN A 245 -38.05 10.78 16.15
N ASN A 246 -37.29 11.85 15.91
CA ASN A 246 -37.59 13.21 16.36
C ASN A 246 -37.72 13.33 17.88
N GLU A 247 -37.06 12.48 18.66
CA GLU A 247 -37.01 12.64 20.11
C GLU A 247 -36.10 13.82 20.48
N GLU A 248 -36.54 14.65 21.43
CA GLU A 248 -35.71 15.72 22.00
C GLU A 248 -35.06 15.26 23.30
N TRP A 249 -33.73 15.26 23.34
CA TRP A 249 -32.95 14.90 24.51
C TRP A 249 -32.16 16.10 25.03
N LEU A 250 -31.81 16.09 26.32
CA LEU A 250 -31.00 17.13 26.95
C LEU A 250 -29.55 16.65 27.07
N ALA A 251 -28.75 16.94 26.05
CA ALA A 251 -27.36 16.53 25.98
C ALA A 251 -26.48 17.31 26.97
N ARG A 252 -25.70 16.60 27.78
CA ARG A 252 -24.74 17.18 28.71
C ARG A 252 -23.61 17.88 27.96
N THR A 253 -23.10 18.98 28.52
CA THR A 253 -22.02 19.78 27.92
C THR A 253 -20.78 18.98 27.54
N TRP A 254 -20.32 18.05 28.37
CA TRP A 254 -19.15 17.22 28.07
C TRP A 254 -19.34 16.33 26.84
N TRP A 255 -20.56 15.85 26.60
CA TRP A 255 -20.86 15.06 25.40
C TRP A 255 -20.88 15.97 24.17
N LYS A 256 -21.47 17.17 24.29
CA LYS A 256 -21.46 18.15 23.19
C LYS A 256 -20.02 18.54 22.81
N SER A 257 -19.16 18.79 23.81
CA SER A 257 -17.74 19.07 23.58
C SER A 257 -17.01 17.92 22.89
N TYR A 258 -17.28 16.67 23.29
CA TYR A 258 -16.78 15.49 22.59
C TYR A 258 -17.21 15.46 21.11
N MET A 259 -18.50 15.68 20.83
CA MET A 259 -19.03 15.68 19.47
C MET A 259 -18.43 16.81 18.62
N ASP A 260 -18.23 18.00 19.18
CA ASP A 260 -17.60 19.13 18.49
C ASP A 260 -16.14 18.84 18.13
N LEU A 261 -15.37 18.25 19.05
CA LEU A 261 -14.00 17.81 18.77
C LEU A 261 -13.95 16.70 17.72
N ALA A 262 -14.86 15.72 17.83
CA ALA A 262 -14.98 14.64 16.86
C ALA A 262 -15.32 15.17 15.46
N ALA A 263 -16.24 16.13 15.34
CA ALA A 263 -16.61 16.74 14.05
C ALA A 263 -15.39 17.33 13.33
N VAL A 264 -14.55 18.08 14.05
CA VAL A 264 -13.35 18.70 13.48
C VAL A 264 -12.33 17.63 13.06
N LYS A 265 -12.07 16.64 13.92
CA LYS A 265 -11.08 15.60 13.65
C LYS A 265 -11.51 14.66 12.51
N LEU A 266 -12.79 14.30 12.44
CA LEU A 266 -13.33 13.41 11.40
C LEU A 266 -13.26 13.98 9.99
N LYS A 267 -13.23 15.32 9.83
CA LYS A 267 -12.97 15.93 8.52
C LYS A 267 -11.59 15.59 7.97
N GLN A 268 -10.62 15.36 8.86
CA GLN A 268 -9.24 15.04 8.49
C GLN A 268 -8.97 13.54 8.54
N GLU A 269 -9.58 12.83 9.50
CA GLU A 269 -9.37 11.40 9.74
C GLU A 269 -10.74 10.69 9.77
N PRO A 270 -11.40 10.48 8.61
CA PRO A 270 -12.72 9.85 8.53
C PRO A 270 -12.67 8.34 8.76
N CYS A 271 -12.40 7.95 10.01
CA CYS A 271 -12.33 6.57 10.47
C CYS A 271 -13.02 6.46 11.83
N GLY A 272 -13.68 5.34 12.10
CA GLY A 272 -14.31 5.10 13.39
C GLY A 272 -13.31 5.09 14.54
N ALA A 273 -12.05 4.67 14.29
CA ALA A 273 -10.99 4.72 15.30
C ALA A 273 -10.76 6.14 15.83
N THR A 274 -10.93 7.16 14.99
CA THR A 274 -10.72 8.58 15.32
C THR A 274 -11.51 9.04 16.54
N VAL A 275 -12.74 8.55 16.74
CA VAL A 275 -13.59 9.00 17.87
C VAL A 275 -13.35 8.20 19.15
N THR A 276 -12.52 7.16 19.08
CA THR A 276 -12.21 6.27 20.22
C THR A 276 -10.85 6.56 20.86
N VAL A 277 -10.05 7.46 20.28
CA VAL A 277 -8.72 7.78 20.80
C VAL A 277 -8.78 8.72 22.01
N HIS A 278 -7.73 8.64 22.83
CA HIS A 278 -7.59 9.43 24.05
C HIS A 278 -7.70 10.94 23.79
N GLU A 279 -7.12 11.44 22.70
CA GLU A 279 -7.16 12.87 22.33
C GLU A 279 -8.58 13.43 22.17
N ILE A 280 -9.53 12.60 21.75
CA ILE A 280 -10.93 13.02 21.57
C ILE A 280 -11.74 12.79 22.85
N LEU A 281 -11.49 11.69 23.57
CA LEU A 281 -12.26 11.33 24.76
C LEU A 281 -11.89 12.17 26.00
N VAL A 282 -10.60 12.39 26.24
CA VAL A 282 -10.09 12.93 27.52
C VAL A 282 -10.38 14.40 27.79
N PRO A 283 -10.41 15.31 26.79
CA PRO A 283 -10.85 16.68 27.03
C PRO A 283 -12.23 16.77 27.70
N SER A 284 -13.11 15.81 27.39
CA SER A 284 -14.45 15.73 28.00
C SER A 284 -14.41 15.23 29.45
N PHE A 285 -13.48 14.34 29.80
CA PHE A 285 -13.25 13.91 31.18
C PHE A 285 -12.69 15.05 32.05
N ALA A 286 -11.71 15.78 31.53
CA ALA A 286 -11.02 16.83 32.28
C ALA A 286 -11.86 18.10 32.48
N SER A 287 -12.80 18.37 31.57
CA SER A 287 -13.66 19.56 31.64
C SER A 287 -14.79 19.46 32.67
N SER A 288 -15.15 18.26 33.12
CA SER A 288 -16.25 18.03 34.06
C SER A 288 -15.81 18.17 35.53
N LYS A 289 -16.22 19.26 36.18
CA LYS A 289 -16.05 19.46 37.64
C LYS A 289 -17.20 18.89 38.48
N CYS A 290 -18.18 18.25 37.84
CA CYS A 290 -19.40 17.80 38.49
C CYS A 290 -19.25 16.37 39.01
N ALA A 291 -19.40 16.19 40.34
CA ALA A 291 -19.32 14.88 40.99
C ALA A 291 -20.27 13.83 40.36
N ARG A 292 -21.52 14.22 40.02
CA ARG A 292 -22.51 13.32 39.41
C ARG A 292 -22.19 12.96 37.96
N CYS A 293 -21.62 13.87 37.18
CA CYS A 293 -21.19 13.55 35.82
C CYS A 293 -19.96 12.64 35.84
N ASN A 294 -19.05 12.84 36.80
CA ASN A 294 -17.81 12.07 36.89
C ASN A 294 -18.04 10.59 37.22
N THR A 295 -19.16 10.23 37.85
CA THR A 295 -19.52 8.81 38.07
C THR A 295 -19.99 8.10 36.80
N VAL A 296 -20.44 8.81 35.78
CA VAL A 296 -21.04 8.21 34.56
C VAL A 296 -20.24 8.47 33.28
N ILE A 297 -19.43 9.53 33.24
CA ILE A 297 -18.84 10.03 32.00
C ILE A 297 -17.94 8.99 31.31
N THR A 298 -17.13 8.26 32.08
CA THR A 298 -16.16 7.30 31.51
C THR A 298 -16.87 6.13 30.83
N GLU A 299 -17.77 5.44 31.52
CA GLU A 299 -18.52 4.32 30.92
C GLU A 299 -19.38 4.81 29.76
N SER A 300 -20.12 5.90 29.97
CA SER A 300 -21.05 6.44 28.99
C SER A 300 -20.35 6.83 27.69
N LEU A 301 -19.22 7.53 27.79
CA LEU A 301 -18.52 8.02 26.61
C LEU A 301 -17.77 6.91 25.89
N LEU A 302 -17.17 5.95 26.61
CA LEU A 302 -16.53 4.78 25.99
C LEU A 302 -17.53 3.87 25.29
N ALA A 303 -18.71 3.67 25.87
CA ALA A 303 -19.77 2.90 25.23
C ALA A 303 -20.31 3.62 23.99
N PHE A 304 -20.58 4.93 24.11
CA PHE A 304 -21.09 5.72 23.01
C PHE A 304 -20.08 5.85 21.86
N SER A 305 -18.79 6.06 22.15
CA SER A 305 -17.76 6.20 21.12
C SER A 305 -17.61 4.95 20.26
N ARG A 306 -17.85 3.75 20.81
CA ARG A 306 -17.87 2.50 20.03
C ARG A 306 -19.06 2.44 19.07
N CYS A 307 -20.27 2.80 19.53
CA CYS A 307 -21.44 2.87 18.65
C CYS A 307 -21.25 3.94 17.58
N PHE A 308 -20.69 5.09 17.94
CA PHE A 308 -20.38 6.16 17.00
C PHE A 308 -19.35 5.72 15.96
N ALA A 309 -18.27 5.05 16.38
CA ALA A 309 -17.28 4.49 15.49
C ALA A 309 -17.90 3.52 14.46
N GLN A 310 -18.81 2.65 14.89
CA GLN A 310 -19.51 1.72 13.99
C GLN A 310 -20.38 2.45 12.96
N GLU A 311 -21.11 3.49 13.38
CA GLU A 311 -21.93 4.28 12.45
C GLU A 311 -21.08 5.08 11.46
N ILE A 312 -19.92 5.59 11.89
CA ILE A 312 -18.94 6.22 11.01
C ILE A 312 -18.47 5.23 9.94
N GLU A 313 -18.04 4.03 10.33
CA GLU A 313 -17.60 3.02 9.37
C GLU A 313 -18.73 2.66 8.39
N ARG A 314 -19.94 2.45 8.90
CA ARG A 314 -21.13 2.15 8.08
C ARG A 314 -21.41 3.27 7.06
N ARG A 315 -21.26 4.54 7.45
CA ARG A 315 -21.49 5.68 6.56
C ARG A 315 -20.38 5.84 5.54
N VAL A 316 -19.13 5.73 5.96
CA VAL A 316 -17.95 5.82 5.10
C VAL A 316 -17.93 4.68 4.07
N ASP A 317 -18.38 3.47 4.44
CA ASP A 317 -18.55 2.32 3.53
C ASP A 317 -19.48 2.61 2.35
N GLN A 318 -20.43 3.54 2.51
CA GLN A 318 -21.37 3.92 1.43
C GLN A 318 -20.74 4.87 0.41
N VAL A 319 -19.63 5.52 0.78
CA VAL A 319 -18.90 6.40 -0.13
C VAL A 319 -18.08 5.55 -1.08
N ARG A 320 -18.44 5.56 -2.36
CA ARG A 320 -17.71 4.83 -3.40
C ARG A 320 -16.56 5.66 -3.94
N LEU A 321 -15.39 5.05 -4.03
CA LEU A 321 -14.28 5.55 -4.84
C LEU A 321 -14.60 5.31 -6.33
N GLU A 322 -14.58 6.36 -7.13
CA GLU A 322 -14.74 6.26 -8.59
C GLU A 322 -13.42 5.80 -9.21
N ILE A 323 -13.43 4.63 -9.85
CA ILE A 323 -12.25 4.07 -10.52
C ILE A 323 -12.59 3.79 -11.98
N ASP A 324 -12.11 4.65 -12.86
CA ASP A 324 -12.09 4.40 -14.31
C ASP A 324 -10.64 4.15 -14.73
N TYR A 325 -10.39 3.09 -15.50
CA TYR A 325 -9.08 2.70 -16.05
C TYR A 325 -9.13 2.54 -17.57
#